data_AF-A0A2U1CCP6-F1
#
_entry.id   AF-A0A2U1CCP6-F1
#
_cell.length_a   1.000
_cell.length_b   1.000
_cell.length_c   1.000
_cell.angle_alpha   90.00
_cell.angle_beta   90.00
_cell.angle_gamma   90.00
#
_symmetry.space_group_name_H-M   'P 1'
#
loop_
_entity.id
_entity.type
_entity.pdbx_description
1 polymer ?
#
loop_
_entity_poly.entity_id
_entity_poly.type
_entity_poly.pdbx_seq_one_letter_code
_entity_poly.pdbx_strand_id
1 'polypeptide(L)' 'MSKTNSLRCPLCGKGRIADIPSGAEQSQYRLFALHRAEHPDLIAKCPKCGEQIGITVLTPDAHPLIHTPIHFMGYVQA' A
#
# COMPACT_ATOMS: atom_id res chain seq x y z
N MET A 1 -8.99 -10.63 18.15
CA MET A 1 -7.74 -9.91 17.83
C MET A 1 -7.42 -10.16 16.36
N SER A 2 -7.73 -9.24 15.46
CA SER A 2 -7.46 -9.41 14.03
C SER A 2 -5.95 -9.40 13.81
N LYS A 3 -5.38 -10.51 13.32
CA LYS A 3 -3.97 -10.55 12.90
C LYS A 3 -3.80 -9.54 11.77
N THR A 4 -3.18 -8.40 12.05
CA THR A 4 -2.73 -7.47 11.02
C THR A 4 -1.56 -8.12 10.29
N ASN A 5 -1.84 -8.68 9.11
CA ASN A 5 -0.79 -9.15 8.24
C ASN A 5 0.04 -7.95 7.78
N SER A 6 1.35 -8.13 7.71
CA SER A 6 2.28 -7.04 7.40
C SER A 6 3.20 -7.44 6.26
N LEU A 7 3.46 -6.48 5.39
CA LEU A 7 4.39 -6.62 4.29
C LEU A 7 5.81 -6.48 4.83
N ARG A 8 6.61 -7.52 4.67
CA ARG A 8 8.01 -7.57 5.13
C ARG A 8 8.97 -7.32 3.98
N CYS A 9 10.14 -6.80 4.32
CA CYS A 9 11.20 -6.56 3.36
C CYS A 9 11.60 -7.87 2.67
N PRO A 10 11.52 -7.97 1.33
CA PRO A 10 11.89 -9.18 0.61
C PRO A 10 13.40 -9.48 0.68
N LEU A 11 14.23 -8.48 0.99
CA LEU A 11 15.68 -8.62 1.04
C LEU A 11 16.19 -9.17 2.38
N CYS A 12 15.67 -8.67 3.49
CA CYS A 12 16.18 -9.03 4.82
C CYS A 12 15.19 -9.83 5.67
N GLY A 13 13.92 -9.95 5.26
CA GLY A 13 12.85 -10.66 5.99
C GLY A 13 12.45 -10.08 7.36
N LYS A 14 13.22 -9.10 7.85
CA LYS A 14 13.13 -8.56 9.21
C LYS A 14 12.43 -7.19 9.27
N GLY A 15 12.58 -6.39 8.22
CA GLY A 15 11.98 -5.05 8.17
C GLY A 15 10.49 -5.14 7.87
N ARG A 16 9.66 -4.49 8.69
CA ARG A 16 8.25 -4.25 8.38
C ARG A 16 8.18 -3.02 7.47
N ILE A 17 7.60 -3.18 6.29
CA ILE A 17 7.50 -2.13 5.28
C ILE A 17 6.16 -1.41 5.39
N ALA A 18 5.07 -2.17 5.46
CA ALA A 18 3.71 -1.65 5.57
C ALA A 18 2.78 -2.70 6.21
N ASP A 19 1.58 -2.27 6.55
CA ASP A 19 0.49 -3.13 7.01
C ASP A 19 -0.50 -3.41 5.89
N ILE A 20 -1.02 -4.63 5.89
CA ILE A 20 -2.09 -5.02 4.99
C ILE A 20 -3.41 -4.59 5.66
N PRO A 21 -4.20 -3.71 5.02
CA PRO A 21 -5.48 -3.30 5.57
C PRO A 21 -6.44 -4.48 5.67
N SER A 22 -7.37 -4.40 6.62
CA SER A 22 -8.42 -5.40 6.79
C SER A 22 -9.25 -5.52 5.50
N GLY A 23 -9.21 -6.68 4.85
CA GLY A 23 -9.91 -6.92 3.58
C GLY A 23 -9.00 -7.01 2.34
N ALA A 24 -7.70 -6.72 2.49
CA ALA A 24 -6.71 -6.97 1.46
C ALA A 24 -5.90 -8.23 1.77
N GLU A 25 -5.43 -8.91 0.73
CA GLU A 25 -4.62 -10.12 0.83
C GLU A 25 -3.16 -9.84 0.44
N GLN A 26 -2.21 -10.60 0.98
CA GLN A 26 -0.79 -10.37 0.70
C GLN A 26 -0.46 -10.61 -0.78
N SER A 27 -1.12 -11.56 -1.43
CA SER A 27 -0.96 -11.85 -2.87
C SER A 27 -1.24 -10.63 -3.77
N GLN A 28 -2.01 -9.64 -3.29
CA GLN A 28 -2.33 -8.42 -4.01
C GLN A 28 -1.19 -7.38 -3.99
N TYR A 29 -0.10 -7.65 -3.27
CA TYR A 29 1.04 -6.74 -3.18
C TYR A 29 2.32 -7.44 -3.63
N ARG A 30 2.99 -6.86 -4.62
CA ARG A 30 4.32 -7.27 -5.05
C ARG A 30 5.36 -6.33 -4.47
N LEU A 31 6.28 -6.88 -3.68
CA LEU A 31 7.42 -6.15 -3.15
C LEU A 31 8.70 -6.57 -3.86
N PHE A 32 9.52 -5.60 -4.23
CA PHE A 32 10.81 -5.84 -4.91
C PHE A 32 11.82 -4.76 -4.52
N ALA A 33 13.12 -5.06 -4.68
CA ALA A 33 14.16 -4.06 -4.52
C ALA A 33 14.06 -3.06 -5.67
N LEU A 34 13.97 -1.77 -5.36
CA LEU A 34 13.77 -0.76 -6.38
C LEU A 34 15.07 -0.52 -7.17
N HIS A 35 15.07 -0.91 -8.45
CA HIS A 35 16.15 -0.60 -9.40
C HIS A 35 15.73 0.49 -10.40
N ARG A 36 16.72 1.12 -11.07
CA ARG A 36 16.55 2.31 -11.94
C ARG A 36 15.59 2.15 -13.14
N ALA A 37 15.04 0.97 -13.38
CA ALA A 37 14.17 0.68 -14.53
C ALA A 37 12.74 0.26 -14.14
N GLU A 38 12.42 0.17 -12.85
CA GLU A 38 11.11 -0.28 -12.37
C GLU A 38 10.25 0.90 -11.91
N HIS A 39 8.96 0.85 -12.20
CA HIS A 39 7.98 1.88 -11.86
C HIS A 39 6.99 1.33 -10.82
N PRO A 40 7.32 1.37 -9.53
CA PRO A 40 6.39 0.96 -8.48
C PRO A 40 5.25 1.97 -8.29
N ASP A 41 4.13 1.52 -7.73
CA ASP A 41 3.04 2.40 -7.33
C ASP A 41 3.42 3.20 -6.07
N LEU A 42 4.15 2.56 -5.14
CA LEU A 42 4.68 3.17 -3.93
C LEU A 42 6.15 2.78 -3.70
N ILE A 43 6.91 3.71 -3.14
CA ILE A 43 8.31 3.49 -2.73
C ILE A 43 8.40 3.61 -1.22
N ALA A 44 9.01 2.61 -0.58
CA ALA A 44 9.28 2.63 0.85
C ALA A 44 10.72 2.20 1.12
N LYS A 45 11.35 2.77 2.15
CA LYS A 45 12.69 2.35 2.59
C LYS A 45 12.57 1.34 3.72
N CYS A 46 13.30 0.24 3.63
CA CYS A 46 13.35 -0.72 4.71
C CYS A 46 14.04 -0.12 5.96
N PRO A 47 13.37 -0.10 7.13
CA PRO A 47 13.95 0.46 8.35
C PRO A 47 15.06 -0.40 8.97
N LYS A 48 15.29 -1.62 8.46
CA LYS A 48 16.29 -2.56 8.99
C LYS A 48 17.55 -2.66 8.14
N CYS A 49 17.42 -2.75 6.82
CA CYS A 49 18.58 -2.85 5.93
C CYS A 49 18.84 -1.57 5.12
N GLY A 50 17.96 -0.57 5.18
CA GLY A 50 18.15 0.71 4.48
C GLY A 50 17.82 0.69 2.98
N GLU A 51 17.53 -0.48 2.42
CA GLU A 51 17.22 -0.65 1.00
C GLU A 51 15.90 -0.01 0.59
N GLN A 52 15.84 0.51 -0.64
CA GLN A 52 14.61 1.00 -1.24
C GLN A 52 13.81 -0.16 -1.81
N ILE A 53 12.55 -0.26 -1.41
CA ILE A 53 11.62 -1.31 -1.79
C ILE A 53 10.49 -0.67 -2.59
N GLY A 54 10.29 -1.16 -3.81
CA GLY A 54 9.12 -0.86 -4.63
C GLY A 54 7.94 -1.74 -4.20
N ILE A 55 6.75 -1.14 -4.15
CA ILE A 55 5.49 -1.81 -3.88
C ILE A 55 4.58 -1.57 -5.07
N THR A 56 4.09 -2.66 -5.67
CA THR A 56 3.08 -2.62 -6.72
C THR A 56 1.83 -3.33 -6.23
N VAL A 57 0.68 -2.70 -6.39
CA VAL A 57 -0.61 -3.29 -6.05
C VAL A 57 -1.10 -4.07 -7.27
N LEU A 58 -1.02 -5.40 -7.19
CA LEU A 58 -1.57 -6.32 -8.16
C LEU A 58 -3.08 -6.43 -7.91
N THR A 59 -3.86 -5.47 -8.40
CA THR A 59 -5.31 -5.58 -8.39
C THR A 59 -5.74 -6.68 -9.38
N PRO A 60 -6.57 -7.67 -8.98
CA PRO A 60 -7.31 -8.46 -9.96
C PRO A 60 -8.45 -7.65 -10.61
N ASP A 61 -8.97 -6.61 -9.95
CA ASP A 61 -9.98 -5.73 -10.51
C ASP A 61 -9.83 -4.33 -9.93
N ALA A 62 -9.47 -3.37 -10.78
CA ALA A 62 -9.60 -1.96 -10.49
C ALA A 62 -11.09 -1.62 -10.44
N HIS A 63 -11.75 -1.84 -9.30
CA HIS A 63 -12.91 -1.04 -8.97
C HIS A 63 -12.36 0.28 -8.43
N PRO A 64 -12.47 1.40 -9.17
CA PRO A 64 -12.04 2.69 -8.68
C PRO A 64 -12.84 2.99 -7.41
N LEU A 65 -12.15 3.12 -6.27
CA LEU A 65 -12.71 3.75 -5.09
C LEU A 65 -12.84 5.27 -5.36
N ILE A 66 -13.72 5.62 -6.29
CA ILE A 66 -14.28 6.97 -6.40
C ILE A 66 -15.74 6.84 -5.97
N HIS A 67 -15.96 6.78 -4.67
CA HIS A 67 -17.25 7.05 -4.03
C HIS A 67 -16.88 7.53 -2.63
N THR A 68 -16.94 8.81 -2.28
CA THR A 68 -18.03 9.77 -2.49
C THR A 68 -17.48 11.20 -2.49
N PRO A 69 -17.89 12.10 -3.42
CA PRO A 69 -17.72 13.52 -3.18
C PRO A 69 -18.51 13.89 -1.91
N ILE A 70 -17.85 14.58 -0.98
CA ILE A 70 -18.49 15.24 0.15
C ILE A 70 -19.48 16.25 -0.46
N HIS A 71 -20.77 15.94 -0.42
CA HIS A 71 -21.81 16.91 -0.77
C HIS A 71 -21.83 17.96 0.34
N PHE A 72 -21.09 19.05 0.13
CA PHE A 72 -21.12 20.24 0.97
C PHE A 72 -22.52 20.88 0.82
N MET A 73 -23.51 20.40 1.59
CA MET A 73 -24.77 21.10 1.78
C MET A 73 -24.51 22.34 2.64
N GLY A 74 -24.18 23.45 1.98
CA GLY A 74 -24.32 24.77 2.55
C GLY A 74 -25.80 25.04 2.80
N TYR A 75 -26.25 24.93 4.05
CA TYR A 75 -27.44 25.63 4.48
C TYR A 75 -27.04 27.08 4.77
N VAL A 76 -27.37 27.98 3.84
CA VAL A 76 -27.53 29.39 4.19
C VAL A 76 -28.83 29.48 4.98
N GLN A 77 -28.76 29.81 6.27
CA GLN A 77 -29.93 30.21 7.03
C GLN A 77 -30.26 31.64 6.61
N ALA A 78 -31.43 31.79 5.99
CA ALA A 78 -32.11 33.07 5.85
C ALA A 78 -32.66 33.54 7.20
#